data_AF-A0A660WGK1-F1
#
_entry.id   AF-A0A660WGK1-F1
#
_cell.length_a   1.000
_cell.length_b   1.000
_cell.length_c   1.000
_cell.angle_alpha   90.00
_cell.angle_beta   90.00
_cell.angle_gamma   90.00
#
_symmetry.space_group_name_H-M   'P 1'
#
loop_
_entity.id
_entity.type
_entity.pdbx_description
1 polymer ?
#
loop_
_entity_poly.entity_id
_entity_poly.type
_entity_poly.pdbx_seq_one_letter_code
_entity_poly.pdbx_strand_id
1 'polypeptide(L)'
;KKIYGAPVGYSGHERGTAVPVAAAALGANVIEKHLTLDRTMKGPDHPASLEPEELIRMVKEIRIVEESLGSPCRWLTRGEYMNREVLGKSLVAARDIRKGEEITRDMITAKSPGKGVNPQRIDELTGTIATRDIRADDFFLESDLGVAKDDRGVSAFPKKWGVVVRFSDINKFIEYSPYLVEFHLTERDMKSPRVEGKYTQELSLHVAEYIGENLVDLCSRDEEIRERSVNRVRETVDLALRLAPHFSDAAPPRLVLHPGGMSFEQEPPEAGAELLANLKKSLSEIDSKGTTLLLENMPPRPWYFGGQWFHNVFIDAREMATFYEETGSGMCLDVSHAKLSANFLRCDFNEYVHTLLPYVRYVHVADAAGTSGEGLQIGEGEVDFESLWRLIGRLDVVFIPEIWQGHKFGGEGFLTALGRLADIAARVESERSIV
;
A
#
# COMPACT_ATOMS: atom_id res chain seq x y z
N LYS A 1 -23.38 12.29 26.56
CA LYS A 1 -23.12 13.12 25.36
C LYS A 1 -24.35 13.87 24.87
N LYS A 2 -25.43 13.22 24.39
CA LYS A 2 -26.63 13.93 23.85
C LYS A 2 -27.25 14.94 24.83
N ILE A 3 -27.30 14.62 26.11
CA ILE A 3 -27.87 15.51 27.15
C ILE A 3 -26.96 16.70 27.46
N TYR A 4 -25.64 16.46 27.54
CA TYR A 4 -24.69 17.43 28.09
C TYR A 4 -23.86 18.18 27.04
N GLY A 5 -23.82 17.73 25.79
CA GLY A 5 -22.96 18.32 24.75
C GLY A 5 -21.46 18.27 25.03
N ALA A 6 -21.04 17.58 26.09
CA ALA A 6 -19.68 17.58 26.63
C ALA A 6 -19.13 16.15 26.76
N PRO A 7 -17.80 15.98 26.96
CA PRO A 7 -17.22 14.69 27.33
C PRO A 7 -17.94 14.08 28.54
N VAL A 8 -18.18 12.77 28.51
CA VAL A 8 -18.85 12.05 29.61
C VAL A 8 -18.02 10.83 30.00
N GLY A 9 -18.01 10.51 31.29
CA GLY A 9 -17.36 9.30 31.80
C GLY A 9 -18.36 8.21 32.17
N TYR A 10 -17.86 6.98 32.29
CA TYR A 10 -18.53 5.86 32.92
C TYR A 10 -17.72 5.42 34.15
N SER A 11 -18.36 5.45 35.33
CA SER A 11 -17.84 4.86 36.56
C SER A 11 -18.79 3.75 36.99
N GLY A 12 -18.24 2.55 37.21
CA GLY A 12 -19.05 1.34 37.38
C GLY A 12 -18.47 0.39 38.43
N HIS A 13 -19.35 -0.26 39.19
CA HIS A 13 -19.02 -1.25 40.24
C HIS A 13 -19.37 -2.69 39.83
N GLU A 14 -19.74 -2.91 38.57
CA GLU A 14 -20.01 -4.23 38.02
C GLU A 14 -18.75 -5.07 37.86
N ARG A 15 -18.90 -6.40 37.79
CA ARG A 15 -17.76 -7.29 37.55
C ARG A 15 -17.40 -7.35 36.06
N GLY A 16 -16.12 -7.57 35.81
CA GLY A 16 -15.58 -7.78 34.46
C GLY A 16 -15.48 -6.51 33.62
N THR A 17 -15.24 -6.71 32.32
CA THR A 17 -14.79 -5.67 31.39
C THR A 17 -15.86 -5.26 30.37
N ALA A 18 -16.94 -6.05 30.25
CA ALA A 18 -17.94 -5.89 29.20
C ALA A 18 -18.66 -4.52 29.23
N VAL A 19 -19.06 -4.04 30.41
CA VAL A 19 -19.77 -2.75 30.51
C VAL A 19 -18.84 -1.55 30.26
N PRO A 20 -17.62 -1.49 30.81
CA PRO A 20 -16.64 -0.48 30.42
C PRO A 20 -16.37 -0.43 28.92
N VAL A 21 -16.22 -1.61 28.27
CA VAL A 21 -16.04 -1.73 26.82
C VAL A 21 -17.24 -1.19 26.05
N ALA A 22 -18.46 -1.59 26.45
CA ALA A 22 -19.69 -1.09 25.83
C ALA A 22 -19.87 0.43 26.03
N ALA A 23 -19.51 0.96 27.22
CA ALA A 23 -19.56 2.38 27.51
C ALA A 23 -18.60 3.17 26.60
N ALA A 24 -17.38 2.68 26.42
CA ALA A 24 -16.43 3.26 25.46
C ALA A 24 -16.98 3.23 24.03
N ALA A 25 -17.56 2.10 23.61
CA ALA A 25 -18.18 1.94 22.30
C ALA A 25 -19.33 2.95 22.04
N LEU A 26 -20.11 3.26 23.08
CA LEU A 26 -21.19 4.25 23.04
C LEU A 26 -20.68 5.70 23.18
N GLY A 27 -19.36 5.88 23.26
CA GLY A 27 -18.69 7.17 23.25
C GLY A 27 -18.39 7.76 24.62
N ALA A 28 -18.27 6.97 25.68
CA ALA A 28 -17.67 7.45 26.92
C ALA A 28 -16.21 7.87 26.67
N ASN A 29 -15.82 9.04 27.19
CA ASN A 29 -14.47 9.59 27.07
C ASN A 29 -13.55 9.18 28.22
N VAL A 30 -14.13 8.81 29.36
CA VAL A 30 -13.40 8.43 30.57
C VAL A 30 -14.03 7.15 31.12
N ILE A 31 -13.20 6.18 31.44
CA ILE A 31 -13.63 4.94 32.09
C ILE A 31 -12.96 4.88 33.46
N GLU A 32 -13.76 4.78 34.51
CA GLU A 32 -13.30 4.63 35.88
C GLU A 32 -13.67 3.25 36.40
N LYS A 33 -12.68 2.55 36.96
CA LYS A 33 -12.83 1.21 37.51
C LYS A 33 -11.94 1.02 38.73
N HIS A 34 -12.43 0.31 39.74
CA HIS A 34 -11.60 -0.07 40.87
C HIS A 34 -10.59 -1.17 40.46
N LEU A 35 -9.37 -1.05 40.96
CA LEU A 35 -8.29 -2.02 40.79
C LEU A 35 -7.96 -2.64 42.15
N THR A 36 -7.69 -3.94 42.17
CA THR A 36 -7.24 -4.65 43.35
C THR A 36 -6.16 -5.67 43.00
N LEU A 37 -5.36 -6.09 43.98
CA LEU A 37 -4.40 -7.18 43.81
C LEU A 37 -5.08 -8.55 43.99
N ASP A 38 -6.13 -8.61 44.82
CA ASP A 38 -6.90 -9.82 45.11
C ASP A 38 -8.30 -9.41 45.59
N ARG A 39 -9.33 -9.91 44.92
CA ARG A 39 -10.74 -9.63 45.24
C ARG A 39 -11.21 -10.19 46.59
N THR A 40 -10.45 -11.11 47.18
CA THR A 40 -10.76 -11.73 48.48
C THR A 40 -10.24 -10.91 49.67
N MET A 41 -9.48 -9.84 49.41
CA MET A 41 -8.98 -8.93 50.45
C MET A 41 -10.12 -8.23 51.19
N LYS A 42 -9.85 -7.84 52.44
CA LYS A 42 -10.82 -7.15 53.30
C LYS A 42 -11.09 -5.74 52.80
N GLY A 43 -12.35 -5.46 52.52
CA GLY A 43 -12.85 -4.13 52.23
C GLY A 43 -14.07 -4.20 51.30
N PRO A 44 -14.91 -3.15 51.26
CA PRO A 44 -16.17 -3.18 50.54
C PRO A 44 -16.00 -3.23 49.02
N ASP A 45 -14.91 -2.67 48.48
CA ASP A 45 -14.73 -2.48 47.04
C ASP A 45 -14.02 -3.65 46.34
N HIS A 46 -13.24 -4.44 47.08
CA HIS A 46 -12.46 -5.57 46.52
C HIS A 46 -13.31 -6.54 45.68
N PRO A 47 -14.53 -6.95 46.09
CA PRO A 47 -15.34 -7.91 45.32
C PRO A 47 -15.84 -7.39 43.96
N ALA A 48 -15.77 -6.08 43.73
CA ALA A 48 -16.23 -5.39 42.53
C ALA A 48 -15.08 -4.88 41.64
N SER A 49 -13.85 -4.86 42.16
CA SER A 49 -12.64 -4.41 41.45
C SER A 49 -12.19 -5.37 40.34
N LEU A 50 -11.36 -4.88 39.42
CA LEU A 50 -10.57 -5.67 38.50
C LEU A 50 -9.24 -6.06 39.14
N GLU A 51 -8.70 -7.21 38.77
CA GLU A 51 -7.30 -7.57 39.00
C GLU A 51 -6.41 -7.07 37.84
N PRO A 52 -5.06 -7.03 37.99
CA PRO A 52 -4.18 -6.40 37.01
C PRO A 52 -4.34 -6.97 35.58
N GLU A 53 -4.45 -8.29 35.43
CA GLU A 53 -4.63 -8.94 34.12
C GLU A 53 -5.96 -8.56 33.46
N GLU A 54 -7.02 -8.39 34.25
CA GLU A 54 -8.34 -7.99 33.75
C GLU A 54 -8.37 -6.51 33.37
N LEU A 55 -7.62 -5.65 34.09
CA LEU A 55 -7.45 -4.26 33.70
C LEU A 55 -6.71 -4.15 32.36
N ILE A 56 -5.63 -4.91 32.19
CA ILE A 56 -4.89 -5.00 30.91
C ILE A 56 -5.84 -5.46 29.80
N ARG A 57 -6.62 -6.53 30.05
CA ARG A 57 -7.62 -7.02 29.10
C ARG A 57 -8.67 -5.95 28.78
N MET A 58 -9.20 -5.24 29.78
CA MET A 58 -10.20 -4.18 29.58
C MET A 58 -9.66 -3.09 28.67
N VAL A 59 -8.42 -2.63 28.91
CA VAL A 59 -7.78 -1.61 28.08
C VAL A 59 -7.59 -2.14 26.66
N LYS A 60 -7.10 -3.38 26.49
CA LYS A 60 -6.96 -4.02 25.17
C LYS A 60 -8.30 -4.09 24.43
N GLU A 61 -9.36 -4.57 25.09
CA GLU A 61 -10.71 -4.69 24.52
C GLU A 61 -11.30 -3.33 24.14
N ILE A 62 -11.13 -2.29 24.98
CA ILE A 62 -11.57 -0.92 24.65
C ILE A 62 -10.88 -0.43 23.39
N ARG A 63 -9.56 -0.60 23.27
CA ARG A 63 -8.79 -0.16 22.09
C ARG A 63 -9.20 -0.91 20.82
N ILE A 64 -9.42 -2.22 20.92
CA ILE A 64 -9.93 -3.03 19.80
C ILE A 64 -11.30 -2.53 19.35
N VAL A 65 -12.21 -2.23 20.29
CA VAL A 65 -13.55 -1.75 19.95
C VAL A 65 -13.51 -0.34 19.35
N GLU A 66 -12.68 0.56 19.88
CA GLU A 66 -12.45 1.88 19.30
C GLU A 66 -11.97 1.79 17.85
N GLU A 67 -11.04 0.88 17.55
CA GLU A 67 -10.59 0.60 16.18
C GLU A 67 -11.72 -0.01 15.33
N SER A 68 -12.48 -0.95 15.89
CA SER A 68 -13.55 -1.67 15.20
C SER A 68 -14.77 -0.81 14.86
N LEU A 69 -15.00 0.29 15.58
CA LEU A 69 -16.04 1.26 15.23
C LEU A 69 -15.77 1.93 13.87
N GLY A 70 -14.51 1.94 13.43
CA GLY A 70 -14.11 2.34 12.08
C GLY A 70 -14.45 3.78 11.72
N SER A 71 -14.52 4.02 10.41
CA SER A 71 -14.90 5.29 9.81
C SER A 71 -16.32 5.22 9.24
N PRO A 72 -17.08 6.32 9.19
CA PRO A 72 -18.33 6.37 8.43
C PRO A 72 -18.11 6.10 6.94
N CYS A 73 -16.90 6.34 6.43
CA CYS A 73 -16.50 5.99 5.08
C CYS A 73 -16.06 4.53 5.02
N ARG A 74 -16.57 3.79 4.03
CA ARG A 74 -16.19 2.38 3.79
C ARG A 74 -15.34 2.31 2.55
N TRP A 75 -14.17 1.70 2.68
CA TRP A 75 -13.31 1.35 1.57
C TRP A 75 -13.20 -0.17 1.49
N LEU A 76 -13.00 -0.69 0.28
CA LEU A 76 -12.68 -2.10 0.12
C LEU A 76 -11.24 -2.33 0.59
N THR A 77 -11.06 -3.33 1.45
CA THR A 77 -9.73 -3.84 1.80
C THR A 77 -9.09 -4.53 0.59
N ARG A 78 -7.76 -4.72 0.61
CA ARG A 78 -7.04 -5.48 -0.43
C ARG A 78 -7.64 -6.87 -0.65
N GLY A 79 -7.94 -7.59 0.44
CA GLY A 79 -8.60 -8.89 0.38
C GLY A 79 -9.98 -8.84 -0.25
N GLU A 80 -10.79 -7.83 0.07
CA GLU A 80 -12.09 -7.63 -0.56
C GLU A 80 -11.98 -7.24 -2.04
N TYR A 81 -10.96 -6.46 -2.44
CA TYR A 81 -10.68 -6.17 -3.84
C TYR A 81 -10.33 -7.44 -4.62
N MET A 82 -9.48 -8.31 -4.07
CA MET A 82 -9.15 -9.61 -4.68
C MET A 82 -10.40 -10.47 -4.86
N ASN A 83 -11.24 -10.55 -3.83
CA ASN A 83 -12.49 -11.30 -3.88
C ASN A 83 -13.49 -10.67 -4.86
N ARG A 84 -13.63 -9.35 -4.87
CA ARG A 84 -14.48 -8.61 -5.81
C ARG A 84 -14.05 -8.83 -7.25
N GLU A 85 -12.75 -8.91 -7.53
CA GLU A 85 -12.30 -9.21 -8.88
C GLU A 85 -12.80 -10.58 -9.32
N VAL A 86 -12.62 -11.62 -8.50
CA VAL A 86 -12.97 -12.99 -8.90
C VAL A 86 -14.49 -13.20 -8.91
N LEU A 87 -15.18 -12.72 -7.88
CA LEU A 87 -16.60 -13.02 -7.62
C LEU A 87 -17.55 -11.94 -8.13
N GLY A 88 -17.05 -10.72 -8.34
CA GLY A 88 -17.84 -9.60 -8.85
C GLY A 88 -18.27 -9.79 -10.30
N LYS A 89 -19.08 -8.87 -10.76
CA LYS A 89 -19.55 -8.79 -12.15
C LYS A 89 -19.06 -7.51 -12.78
N SER A 90 -18.83 -7.56 -14.08
CA SER A 90 -18.51 -6.42 -14.94
C SER A 90 -19.47 -6.35 -16.09
N LEU A 91 -19.63 -5.16 -16.66
CA LEU A 91 -20.23 -5.01 -17.98
C LEU A 91 -19.29 -5.60 -19.03
N VAL A 92 -19.86 -6.44 -19.89
CA VAL A 92 -19.18 -7.05 -21.04
C VAL A 92 -20.06 -6.90 -22.27
N ALA A 93 -19.44 -6.90 -23.44
CA ALA A 93 -20.16 -6.83 -24.70
C ALA A 93 -20.90 -8.16 -24.97
N ALA A 94 -22.20 -8.09 -25.22
CA ALA A 94 -23.03 -9.24 -25.56
C ALA A 94 -22.77 -9.76 -26.98
N ARG A 95 -22.14 -8.94 -27.83
CA ARG A 95 -21.70 -9.24 -29.19
C ARG A 95 -20.48 -8.39 -29.55
N ASP A 96 -19.91 -8.63 -30.72
CA ASP A 96 -18.90 -7.73 -31.27
C ASP A 96 -19.50 -6.34 -31.55
N ILE A 97 -18.78 -5.29 -31.13
CA ILE A 97 -19.11 -3.88 -31.32
C ILE A 97 -17.92 -3.22 -32.01
N ARG A 98 -18.17 -2.54 -33.13
CA ARG A 98 -17.08 -1.89 -33.89
C ARG A 98 -16.82 -0.49 -33.37
N LYS A 99 -15.57 -0.03 -33.51
CA LYS A 99 -15.23 1.37 -33.28
C LYS A 99 -16.15 2.29 -34.11
N GLY A 100 -16.71 3.31 -33.46
CA GLY A 100 -17.63 4.28 -34.05
C GLY A 100 -19.11 3.84 -34.02
N GLU A 101 -19.40 2.61 -33.58
CA GLU A 101 -20.78 2.13 -33.40
C GLU A 101 -21.39 2.70 -32.11
N GLU A 102 -22.68 3.03 -32.14
CA GLU A 102 -23.43 3.43 -30.95
C GLU A 102 -23.72 2.20 -30.09
N ILE A 103 -23.35 2.26 -28.81
CA ILE A 103 -23.54 1.18 -27.85
C ILE A 103 -25.00 1.22 -27.36
N THR A 104 -25.81 0.24 -27.76
CA THR A 104 -27.19 0.12 -27.30
C THR A 104 -27.31 -0.87 -26.12
N ARG A 105 -28.40 -0.75 -25.36
CA ARG A 105 -28.59 -1.53 -24.12
C ARG A 105 -28.54 -3.05 -24.33
N ASP A 106 -28.97 -3.55 -25.48
CA ASP A 106 -28.95 -4.98 -25.85
C ASP A 106 -27.53 -5.49 -26.15
N MET A 107 -26.59 -4.60 -26.47
CA MET A 107 -25.19 -4.95 -26.67
C MET A 107 -24.43 -5.12 -25.35
N ILE A 108 -25.05 -4.82 -24.20
CA ILE A 108 -24.40 -4.84 -22.90
C ILE A 108 -25.02 -5.93 -22.01
N THR A 109 -24.17 -6.78 -21.44
CA THR A 109 -24.55 -7.75 -20.41
C THR A 109 -23.58 -7.72 -19.23
N ALA A 110 -23.89 -8.45 -18.16
CA ALA A 110 -23.06 -8.50 -16.96
C ALA A 110 -22.58 -9.93 -16.69
N LYS A 111 -21.25 -10.13 -16.67
CA LYS A 111 -20.62 -11.42 -16.38
C LYS A 111 -19.50 -11.25 -15.35
N SER A 112 -19.18 -12.33 -14.64
CA SER A 112 -17.94 -12.41 -13.84
C SER A 112 -16.76 -12.70 -14.76
N PRO A 113 -15.52 -12.31 -14.40
CA PRO A 113 -15.09 -11.61 -13.19
C PRO A 113 -15.39 -10.09 -13.17
N GLY A 114 -15.26 -9.46 -12.01
CA GLY A 114 -15.43 -8.02 -11.74
C GLY A 114 -14.21 -7.17 -12.15
N LYS A 115 -13.72 -7.32 -13.39
CA LYS A 115 -12.54 -6.61 -13.93
C LYS A 115 -12.86 -5.31 -14.68
N GLY A 116 -14.04 -5.19 -15.29
CA GLY A 116 -14.46 -4.02 -16.06
C GLY A 116 -15.39 -3.09 -15.30
N VAL A 117 -16.12 -2.25 -16.03
CA VAL A 117 -17.10 -1.29 -15.48
C VAL A 117 -18.15 -1.99 -14.62
N ASN A 118 -18.50 -1.37 -13.49
CA ASN A 118 -19.53 -1.87 -12.58
C ASN A 118 -20.90 -1.99 -13.29
N PRO A 119 -21.60 -3.13 -13.20
CA PRO A 119 -22.92 -3.32 -13.80
C PRO A 119 -23.99 -2.30 -13.45
N GLN A 120 -23.86 -1.61 -12.32
CA GLN A 120 -24.78 -0.52 -11.93
C GLN A 120 -24.65 0.72 -12.81
N ARG A 121 -23.57 0.83 -13.58
CA ARG A 121 -23.26 1.96 -14.48
C ARG A 121 -23.67 1.69 -15.93
N ILE A 122 -24.54 0.73 -16.16
CA ILE A 122 -24.95 0.30 -17.51
C ILE A 122 -25.61 1.42 -18.32
N ASP A 123 -26.32 2.30 -17.65
CA ASP A 123 -26.99 3.43 -18.29
C ASP A 123 -25.99 4.49 -18.77
N GLU A 124 -24.79 4.55 -18.17
CA GLU A 124 -23.72 5.45 -18.61
C GLU A 124 -23.06 5.01 -19.93
N LEU A 125 -23.11 3.72 -20.28
CA LEU A 125 -22.64 3.20 -21.58
C LEU A 125 -23.70 3.31 -22.68
N THR A 126 -24.98 3.31 -22.31
CA THR A 126 -26.05 3.22 -23.29
C THR A 126 -26.17 4.55 -24.04
N GLY A 127 -26.01 4.51 -25.37
CA GLY A 127 -26.02 5.68 -26.25
C GLY A 127 -24.65 6.33 -26.44
N THR A 128 -23.57 5.79 -25.86
CA THR A 128 -22.20 6.26 -26.15
C THR A 128 -21.69 5.68 -27.47
N ILE A 129 -20.66 6.31 -28.05
CA ILE A 129 -20.00 5.82 -29.26
C ILE A 129 -18.75 5.03 -28.86
N ALA A 130 -18.63 3.80 -29.35
CA ALA A 130 -17.47 2.96 -29.08
C ALA A 130 -16.18 3.60 -29.62
N THR A 131 -15.19 3.80 -28.76
CA THR A 131 -13.90 4.45 -29.13
C THR A 131 -12.86 3.47 -29.68
N ARG A 132 -13.13 2.17 -29.53
CA ARG A 132 -12.32 1.02 -29.96
C ARG A 132 -13.23 -0.13 -30.38
N ASP A 133 -12.65 -1.14 -31.04
CA ASP A 133 -13.35 -2.41 -31.25
C ASP A 133 -13.44 -3.18 -29.92
N ILE A 134 -14.61 -3.76 -29.65
CA ILE A 134 -14.91 -4.52 -28.44
C ILE A 134 -15.51 -5.85 -28.88
N ARG A 135 -14.82 -6.97 -28.61
CA ARG A 135 -15.33 -8.29 -29.01
C ARG A 135 -16.40 -8.76 -28.02
N ALA A 136 -17.24 -9.69 -28.47
CA ALA A 136 -18.13 -10.40 -27.57
C ALA A 136 -17.36 -10.94 -26.35
N ASP A 137 -17.93 -10.75 -25.17
CA ASP A 137 -17.37 -11.08 -23.86
C ASP A 137 -16.15 -10.27 -23.40
N ASP A 138 -15.65 -9.32 -24.20
CA ASP A 138 -14.68 -8.33 -23.72
C ASP A 138 -15.35 -7.39 -22.70
N PHE A 139 -14.56 -6.97 -21.72
CA PHE A 139 -14.97 -5.99 -20.72
C PHE A 139 -15.15 -4.60 -21.35
N PHE A 140 -16.19 -3.89 -20.92
CA PHE A 140 -16.22 -2.44 -21.01
C PHE A 140 -15.30 -1.83 -19.95
N LEU A 141 -14.60 -0.77 -20.34
CA LEU A 141 -13.60 -0.06 -19.54
C LEU A 141 -14.13 1.32 -19.14
N GLU A 142 -13.49 1.95 -18.15
CA GLU A 142 -13.82 3.32 -17.76
C GLU A 142 -13.67 4.30 -18.95
N SER A 143 -12.69 4.06 -19.82
CA SER A 143 -12.51 4.83 -21.06
C SER A 143 -13.65 4.67 -22.08
N ASP A 144 -14.45 3.60 -22.00
CA ASP A 144 -15.63 3.40 -22.84
C ASP A 144 -16.84 4.22 -22.34
N LEU A 145 -16.79 4.77 -21.12
CA LEU A 145 -17.81 5.67 -20.54
C LEU A 145 -17.62 7.14 -20.92
N GLY A 146 -16.67 7.44 -21.81
CA GLY A 146 -16.33 8.82 -22.15
C GLY A 146 -15.45 9.53 -21.11
N VAL A 147 -14.95 8.81 -20.09
CA VAL A 147 -13.79 9.26 -19.31
C VAL A 147 -12.61 9.26 -20.28
N ALA A 148 -12.24 10.44 -20.81
CA ALA A 148 -11.11 10.54 -21.70
C ALA A 148 -9.87 9.92 -21.04
N LYS A 149 -9.11 9.11 -21.79
CA LYS A 149 -7.75 8.76 -21.37
C LYS A 149 -7.00 10.07 -21.16
N ASP A 150 -6.59 10.36 -19.93
CA ASP A 150 -5.72 11.49 -19.68
C ASP A 150 -4.29 11.11 -20.09
N ASP A 151 -4.07 11.08 -21.40
CA ASP A 151 -2.76 10.82 -22.00
C ASP A 151 -1.80 12.01 -21.88
N ARG A 152 -2.31 13.19 -21.50
CA ARG A 152 -1.52 14.38 -21.18
C ARG A 152 -0.55 14.13 -20.02
N GLY A 153 -0.93 13.27 -19.07
CA GLY A 153 -0.24 13.08 -17.80
C GLY A 153 1.21 12.61 -17.94
N VAL A 154 1.53 11.83 -18.97
CA VAL A 154 2.90 11.35 -19.21
C VAL A 154 3.85 12.49 -19.56
N SER A 155 3.45 13.34 -20.50
CA SER A 155 4.28 14.47 -20.96
C SER A 155 4.30 15.65 -19.97
N ALA A 156 3.25 15.78 -19.14
CA ALA A 156 3.09 16.88 -18.21
C ALA A 156 3.78 16.64 -16.86
N PHE A 157 4.06 15.38 -16.49
CA PHE A 157 4.66 15.07 -15.20
C PHE A 157 6.13 15.54 -15.14
N PRO A 158 6.51 16.44 -14.21
CA PRO A 158 7.77 17.18 -14.29
C PRO A 158 8.99 16.41 -13.74
N LYS A 159 8.83 15.13 -13.40
CA LYS A 159 9.85 14.31 -12.73
C LYS A 159 10.18 13.04 -13.51
N LYS A 160 11.33 12.44 -13.17
CA LYS A 160 11.67 11.08 -13.60
C LYS A 160 10.59 10.14 -13.07
N TRP A 161 9.92 9.43 -13.96
CA TRP A 161 8.87 8.50 -13.58
C TRP A 161 9.13 7.11 -14.17
N GLY A 162 8.68 6.09 -13.43
CA GLY A 162 8.74 4.72 -13.87
C GLY A 162 7.37 4.07 -13.91
N VAL A 163 7.33 2.85 -14.44
CA VAL A 163 6.10 2.07 -14.54
C VAL A 163 6.36 0.63 -14.12
N VAL A 164 5.42 0.07 -13.36
CA VAL A 164 5.42 -1.35 -13.02
C VAL A 164 4.95 -2.17 -14.21
N VAL A 165 5.76 -3.15 -14.62
CA VAL A 165 5.54 -3.99 -15.79
C VAL A 165 5.72 -5.47 -15.47
N ARG A 166 5.22 -6.31 -16.37
CA ARG A 166 5.52 -7.73 -16.45
C ARG A 166 6.45 -7.98 -17.63
N PHE A 167 7.22 -9.08 -17.58
CA PHE A 167 8.06 -9.51 -18.70
C PHE A 167 7.28 -9.63 -20.02
N SER A 168 6.00 -10.01 -19.95
CA SER A 168 5.13 -10.18 -21.12
C SER A 168 4.57 -8.89 -21.73
N ASP A 169 4.58 -7.77 -21.01
CA ASP A 169 3.93 -6.53 -21.45
C ASP A 169 4.84 -5.31 -21.48
N ILE A 170 6.12 -5.43 -21.08
CA ILE A 170 7.12 -4.35 -21.14
C ILE A 170 7.09 -3.58 -22.46
N ASN A 171 7.04 -4.27 -23.60
CA ASN A 171 7.08 -3.62 -24.93
C ASN A 171 5.91 -2.66 -25.18
N LYS A 172 4.77 -2.86 -24.50
CA LYS A 172 3.62 -1.94 -24.58
C LYS A 172 3.85 -0.69 -23.73
N PHE A 173 4.43 -0.86 -22.55
CA PHE A 173 4.58 0.23 -21.59
C PHE A 173 5.75 1.16 -21.90
N ILE A 174 6.78 0.66 -22.59
CA ILE A 174 7.90 1.51 -23.04
C ILE A 174 7.48 2.53 -24.10
N GLU A 175 6.34 2.33 -24.79
CA GLU A 175 5.81 3.30 -25.76
C GLU A 175 5.42 4.62 -25.08
N TYR A 176 5.08 4.58 -23.79
CA TYR A 176 4.88 5.79 -22.98
C TYR A 176 6.19 6.51 -22.63
N SER A 177 7.34 5.99 -23.05
CA SER A 177 8.67 6.57 -22.78
C SER A 177 8.94 6.84 -21.29
N PRO A 178 8.71 5.85 -20.38
CA PRO A 178 9.11 6.00 -18.98
C PRO A 178 10.63 6.17 -18.87
N TYR A 179 11.08 6.77 -17.77
CA TYR A 179 12.49 6.85 -17.43
C TYR A 179 13.03 5.49 -16.96
N LEU A 180 12.18 4.72 -16.28
CA LEU A 180 12.53 3.45 -15.66
C LEU A 180 11.38 2.44 -15.80
N VAL A 181 11.73 1.16 -15.87
CA VAL A 181 10.75 0.07 -15.70
C VAL A 181 11.03 -0.72 -14.44
N GLU A 182 9.98 -1.05 -13.71
CA GLU A 182 10.06 -1.90 -12.52
C GLU A 182 9.32 -3.21 -12.75
N PHE A 183 9.97 -4.34 -12.46
CA PHE A 183 9.31 -5.64 -12.46
C PHE A 183 8.94 -6.06 -11.05
N HIS A 184 7.63 -6.21 -10.80
CA HIS A 184 7.15 -6.83 -9.57
C HIS A 184 7.26 -8.34 -9.64
N LEU A 185 8.35 -8.90 -9.11
CA LEU A 185 8.65 -10.30 -9.33
C LEU A 185 7.65 -11.20 -8.60
N THR A 186 7.17 -12.22 -9.30
CA THR A 186 6.53 -13.38 -8.68
C THR A 186 7.51 -14.54 -8.61
N GLU A 187 7.20 -15.58 -7.83
CA GLU A 187 8.01 -16.80 -7.83
C GLU A 187 8.11 -17.44 -9.23
N ARG A 188 7.09 -17.28 -10.08
CA ARG A 188 7.11 -17.75 -11.47
C ARG A 188 8.14 -16.99 -12.31
N ASP A 189 8.20 -15.67 -12.11
CA ASP A 189 9.13 -14.80 -12.84
C ASP A 189 10.59 -15.14 -12.53
N MET A 190 10.88 -15.55 -11.28
CA MET A 190 12.22 -16.01 -10.88
C MET A 190 12.68 -17.24 -11.67
N LYS A 191 11.76 -18.13 -12.08
CA LYS A 191 12.09 -19.40 -12.75
C LYS A 191 12.35 -19.27 -14.24
N SER A 192 11.74 -18.29 -14.91
CA SER A 192 11.86 -18.14 -16.38
C SER A 192 11.72 -16.68 -16.82
N PRO A 193 12.60 -15.78 -16.37
CA PRO A 193 12.57 -14.38 -16.78
C PRO A 193 13.01 -14.28 -18.25
N ARG A 194 12.25 -13.53 -19.06
CA ARG A 194 12.58 -13.32 -20.48
C ARG A 194 12.40 -11.87 -20.87
N VAL A 195 13.50 -11.30 -21.35
CA VAL A 195 13.57 -9.97 -21.95
C VAL A 195 14.31 -10.16 -23.27
N GLU A 196 13.67 -9.83 -24.39
CA GLU A 196 14.24 -10.07 -25.73
C GLU A 196 14.81 -8.79 -26.35
N GLY A 197 14.38 -7.62 -25.88
CA GLY A 197 14.76 -6.31 -26.43
C GLY A 197 15.99 -5.67 -25.79
N LYS A 198 16.35 -4.51 -26.33
CA LYS A 198 17.22 -3.50 -25.71
C LYS A 198 16.35 -2.31 -25.37
N TYR A 199 16.47 -1.82 -24.14
CA TYR A 199 15.64 -0.78 -23.57
C TYR A 199 16.52 0.38 -23.14
N THR A 200 16.07 1.60 -23.38
CA THR A 200 16.77 2.82 -22.96
C THR A 200 16.45 3.19 -21.51
N GLN A 201 15.51 2.48 -20.89
CA GLN A 201 15.07 2.67 -19.52
C GLN A 201 16.08 2.12 -18.52
N GLU A 202 16.12 2.71 -17.33
CA GLU A 202 16.77 2.08 -16.17
C GLU A 202 15.94 0.89 -15.65
N LEU A 203 16.59 -0.01 -14.90
CA LEU A 203 15.99 -1.24 -14.38
C LEU A 203 15.75 -1.16 -12.86
N SER A 204 14.54 -1.49 -12.43
CA SER A 204 14.22 -1.85 -11.04
C SER A 204 13.55 -3.23 -10.97
N LEU A 205 13.82 -3.96 -9.90
CA LEU A 205 13.12 -5.20 -9.56
C LEU A 205 12.56 -5.09 -8.15
N HIS A 206 11.25 -5.28 -7.99
CA HIS A 206 10.66 -5.51 -6.68
C HIS A 206 10.80 -6.99 -6.34
N VAL A 207 11.47 -7.29 -5.23
CA VAL A 207 11.76 -8.67 -4.82
C VAL A 207 10.44 -9.43 -4.61
N ALA A 208 10.40 -10.68 -5.06
CA ALA A 208 9.23 -11.52 -4.92
C ALA A 208 8.97 -11.86 -3.44
N GLU A 209 7.86 -11.36 -2.90
CA GLU A 209 7.46 -11.51 -1.49
C GLU A 209 7.21 -12.96 -1.06
N TYR A 210 6.82 -13.85 -1.98
CA TYR A 210 6.38 -15.21 -1.66
C TYR A 210 7.42 -16.27 -2.05
N ILE A 211 7.69 -17.21 -1.15
CA ILE A 211 8.53 -18.41 -1.35
C ILE A 211 7.70 -19.66 -1.03
N GLY A 212 6.95 -20.16 -2.02
CA GLY A 212 5.96 -21.21 -1.80
C GLY A 212 4.89 -20.75 -0.81
N GLU A 213 4.79 -21.44 0.32
CA GLU A 213 3.83 -21.12 1.40
C GLU A 213 4.41 -20.18 2.47
N ASN A 214 5.60 -19.59 2.24
CA ASN A 214 6.26 -18.70 3.18
C ASN A 214 6.42 -17.30 2.58
N LEU A 215 6.54 -16.29 3.44
CA LEU A 215 6.93 -14.94 3.04
C LEU A 215 8.44 -14.77 3.13
N VAL A 216 8.98 -13.85 2.34
CA VAL A 216 10.30 -13.26 2.57
C VAL A 216 10.24 -12.49 3.88
N ASP A 217 11.06 -12.89 4.84
CA ASP A 217 11.22 -12.27 6.14
C ASP A 217 12.71 -12.16 6.49
N LEU A 218 13.31 -10.99 6.26
CA LEU A 218 14.72 -10.75 6.58
C LEU A 218 14.93 -10.46 8.08
N CYS A 219 13.84 -10.17 8.82
CA CYS A 219 13.84 -9.93 10.25
C CYS A 219 13.58 -11.20 11.09
N SER A 220 13.19 -12.31 10.45
CA SER A 220 12.76 -13.55 11.12
C SER A 220 13.73 -14.02 12.21
N ARG A 221 13.18 -14.45 13.35
CA ARG A 221 13.91 -15.13 14.42
C ARG A 221 14.21 -16.60 14.09
N ASP A 222 13.42 -17.17 13.20
CA ASP A 222 13.70 -18.48 12.63
C ASP A 222 14.78 -18.32 11.56
N GLU A 223 15.96 -18.87 11.83
CA GLU A 223 17.13 -18.77 10.96
C GLU A 223 16.91 -19.43 9.60
N GLU A 224 16.12 -20.50 9.52
CA GLU A 224 15.80 -21.15 8.24
C GLU A 224 14.98 -20.22 7.34
N ILE A 225 13.97 -19.56 7.92
CA ILE A 225 13.15 -18.57 7.20
C ILE A 225 14.01 -17.37 6.79
N ARG A 226 14.88 -16.88 7.69
CA ARG A 226 15.75 -15.74 7.44
C ARG A 226 16.77 -16.02 6.33
N GLU A 227 17.47 -17.15 6.39
CA GLU A 227 18.44 -17.56 5.35
C GLU A 227 17.77 -17.79 3.99
N ARG A 228 16.58 -18.39 3.95
CA ARG A 228 15.79 -18.52 2.72
C ARG A 228 15.43 -17.16 2.12
N SER A 229 15.10 -16.19 2.97
CA SER A 229 14.77 -14.83 2.57
C SER A 229 15.99 -14.09 2.02
N VAL A 230 17.15 -14.21 2.67
CA VAL A 230 18.43 -13.71 2.16
C VAL A 230 18.77 -14.32 0.80
N ASN A 231 18.60 -15.63 0.64
CA ASN A 231 18.86 -16.32 -0.63
C ASN A 231 17.92 -15.83 -1.74
N ARG A 232 16.64 -15.55 -1.45
CA ARG A 232 15.72 -14.95 -2.43
C ARG A 232 16.20 -13.58 -2.91
N VAL A 233 16.72 -12.74 -2.01
CA VAL A 233 17.29 -11.44 -2.41
C VAL A 233 18.54 -11.64 -3.27
N ARG A 234 19.45 -12.55 -2.90
CA ARG A 234 20.64 -12.89 -3.71
C ARG A 234 20.26 -13.37 -5.13
N GLU A 235 19.28 -14.28 -5.24
CA GLU A 235 18.75 -14.72 -6.54
C GLU A 235 18.21 -13.56 -7.38
N THR A 236 17.62 -12.55 -6.72
CA THR A 236 17.10 -11.35 -7.37
C THR A 236 18.23 -10.41 -7.80
N VAL A 237 19.31 -10.31 -7.03
CA VAL A 237 20.54 -9.59 -7.43
C VAL A 237 21.13 -10.23 -8.68
N ASP A 238 21.29 -11.56 -8.69
CA ASP A 238 21.79 -12.29 -9.85
C ASP A 238 20.90 -12.10 -11.08
N LEU A 239 19.58 -12.08 -10.88
CA LEU A 239 18.63 -11.76 -11.94
C LEU A 239 18.82 -10.33 -12.46
N ALA A 240 18.91 -9.35 -11.58
CA ALA A 240 19.11 -7.94 -11.94
C ALA A 240 20.37 -7.77 -12.79
N LEU A 241 21.50 -8.38 -12.37
CA LEU A 241 22.76 -8.32 -13.08
C LEU A 241 22.72 -9.03 -14.44
N ARG A 242 21.97 -10.13 -14.56
CA ARG A 242 21.75 -10.81 -15.85
C ARG A 242 20.89 -9.98 -16.80
N LEU A 243 19.91 -9.24 -16.28
CA LEU A 243 19.03 -8.40 -17.09
C LEU A 243 19.67 -7.06 -17.44
N ALA A 244 20.55 -6.52 -16.58
CA ALA A 244 21.16 -5.19 -16.74
C ALA A 244 21.71 -4.89 -18.15
N PRO A 245 22.38 -5.82 -18.87
CA PRO A 245 22.84 -5.54 -20.22
C PRO A 245 21.74 -5.21 -21.23
N HIS A 246 20.47 -5.54 -20.94
CA HIS A 246 19.33 -5.21 -21.80
C HIS A 246 18.78 -3.80 -21.56
N PHE A 247 19.20 -3.13 -20.49
CA PHE A 247 18.70 -1.84 -20.05
C PHE A 247 19.80 -0.78 -20.10
N SER A 248 19.45 0.47 -19.74
CA SER A 248 20.41 1.55 -19.61
C SER A 248 21.45 1.26 -18.52
N ASP A 249 22.71 1.62 -18.79
CA ASP A 249 23.83 1.54 -17.85
C ASP A 249 24.06 2.86 -17.09
N ALA A 250 23.16 3.84 -17.23
CA ALA A 250 23.25 5.15 -16.56
C ALA A 250 23.22 5.05 -15.02
N ALA A 251 22.60 4.00 -14.49
CA ALA A 251 22.55 3.70 -13.06
C ALA A 251 22.55 2.18 -12.83
N PRO A 252 23.06 1.69 -11.68
CA PRO A 252 22.94 0.28 -11.32
C PRO A 252 21.47 -0.12 -11.15
N PRO A 253 21.09 -1.38 -11.45
CA PRO A 253 19.76 -1.88 -11.17
C PRO A 253 19.37 -1.68 -9.70
N ARG A 254 18.13 -1.27 -9.47
CA ARG A 254 17.56 -1.10 -8.14
C ARG A 254 16.78 -2.34 -7.73
N LEU A 255 16.84 -2.69 -6.45
CA LEU A 255 16.03 -3.74 -5.86
C LEU A 255 15.22 -3.15 -4.72
N VAL A 256 13.89 -3.12 -4.87
CA VAL A 256 12.98 -2.78 -3.78
C VAL A 256 12.67 -4.05 -3.00
N LEU A 257 12.82 -4.00 -1.67
CA LEU A 257 12.57 -5.14 -0.80
C LEU A 257 11.78 -4.74 0.44
N HIS A 258 10.86 -5.62 0.83
CA HIS A 258 10.23 -5.58 2.13
C HIS A 258 11.22 -6.12 3.19
N PRO A 259 11.34 -5.45 4.35
CA PRO A 259 12.21 -5.90 5.45
C PRO A 259 11.71 -7.21 6.10
N GLY A 260 10.39 -7.41 6.16
CA GLY A 260 9.76 -8.50 6.90
C GLY A 260 9.34 -8.08 8.31
N GLY A 261 9.52 -8.96 9.29
CA GLY A 261 9.21 -8.71 10.70
C GLY A 261 7.70 -8.69 10.98
N MET A 262 6.94 -9.46 10.22
CA MET A 262 5.49 -9.58 10.38
C MET A 262 5.09 -10.78 11.23
N SER A 263 3.98 -10.65 11.93
CA SER A 263 3.36 -11.67 12.76
C SER A 263 1.83 -11.62 12.62
N PHE A 264 1.12 -12.61 13.16
CA PHE A 264 -0.35 -12.60 13.15
C PHE A 264 -0.94 -11.50 14.06
N GLU A 265 -0.31 -11.27 15.22
CA GLU A 265 -0.69 -10.22 16.16
C GLU A 265 0.50 -9.29 16.39
N GLN A 266 0.22 -8.03 16.71
CA GLN A 266 1.23 -7.05 17.11
C GLN A 266 2.04 -7.58 18.30
N GLU A 267 3.37 -7.56 18.13
CA GLU A 267 4.32 -7.88 19.20
C GLU A 267 4.54 -6.68 20.13
N PRO A 268 5.01 -6.92 21.37
CA PRO A 268 5.44 -5.86 22.26
C PRO A 268 6.54 -4.99 21.61
N PRO A 269 6.59 -3.67 21.87
CA PRO A 269 7.58 -2.77 21.24
C PRO A 269 9.05 -3.20 21.40
N GLU A 270 9.39 -3.86 22.52
CA GLU A 270 10.73 -4.39 22.79
C GLU A 270 11.20 -5.46 21.78
N ALA A 271 10.27 -6.11 21.08
CA ALA A 271 10.58 -7.07 20.01
C ALA A 271 11.28 -6.42 18.81
N GLY A 272 10.99 -5.14 18.53
CA GLY A 272 11.49 -4.44 17.34
C GLY A 272 13.02 -4.40 17.27
N ALA A 273 13.71 -4.24 18.40
CA ALA A 273 15.17 -4.18 18.44
C ALA A 273 15.83 -5.49 17.95
N GLU A 274 15.25 -6.64 18.31
CA GLU A 274 15.73 -7.95 17.86
C GLU A 274 15.49 -8.14 16.36
N LEU A 275 14.28 -7.79 15.89
CA LEU A 275 13.90 -7.89 14.48
C LEU A 275 14.81 -7.02 13.58
N LEU A 276 15.10 -5.78 14.00
CA LEU A 276 16.02 -4.89 13.29
C LEU A 276 17.47 -5.39 13.32
N ALA A 277 17.90 -6.06 14.40
CA ALA A 277 19.22 -6.68 14.45
C ALA A 277 19.34 -7.84 13.46
N ASN A 278 18.29 -8.66 13.33
CA ASN A 278 18.22 -9.73 12.32
C ASN A 278 18.22 -9.15 10.91
N LEU A 279 17.51 -8.05 10.66
CA LEU A 279 17.54 -7.37 9.37
C LEU A 279 18.95 -6.89 9.02
N LYS A 280 19.67 -6.25 9.96
CA LYS A 280 21.08 -5.85 9.76
C LYS A 280 21.97 -7.05 9.41
N LYS A 281 21.81 -8.15 10.15
CA LYS A 281 22.54 -9.40 9.88
C LYS A 281 22.23 -9.91 8.47
N SER A 282 20.96 -9.97 8.07
CA SER A 282 20.52 -10.38 6.74
C SER A 282 21.10 -9.49 5.63
N LEU A 283 21.07 -8.16 5.80
CA LEU A 283 21.66 -7.22 4.84
C LEU A 283 23.17 -7.40 4.70
N SER A 284 23.88 -7.66 5.80
CA SER A 284 25.32 -7.91 5.77
C SER A 284 25.72 -9.20 5.04
N GLU A 285 24.78 -10.14 4.92
CA GLU A 285 24.97 -11.41 4.22
C GLU A 285 24.66 -11.29 2.71
N ILE A 286 24.03 -10.21 2.25
CA ILE A 286 23.69 -10.01 0.83
C ILE A 286 24.84 -9.27 0.13
N ASP A 287 25.53 -9.93 -0.80
CA ASP A 287 26.43 -9.24 -1.72
C ASP A 287 25.59 -8.56 -2.82
N SER A 288 25.35 -7.27 -2.66
CA SER A 288 24.58 -6.47 -3.61
C SER A 288 25.47 -5.69 -4.59
N LYS A 289 26.76 -6.03 -4.74
CA LYS A 289 27.68 -5.28 -5.60
C LYS A 289 27.17 -5.20 -7.03
N GLY A 290 27.13 -3.98 -7.57
CA GLY A 290 26.59 -3.71 -8.90
C GLY A 290 25.07 -3.48 -8.93
N THR A 291 24.41 -3.51 -7.78
CA THR A 291 22.99 -3.17 -7.61
C THR A 291 22.80 -2.17 -6.46
N THR A 292 21.61 -1.58 -6.35
CA THR A 292 21.23 -0.72 -5.21
C THR A 292 20.05 -1.35 -4.48
N LEU A 293 20.24 -1.72 -3.22
CA LEU A 293 19.16 -2.21 -2.36
C LEU A 293 18.39 -1.03 -1.76
N LEU A 294 17.06 -1.11 -1.81
CA LEU A 294 16.14 -0.12 -1.28
C LEU A 294 15.14 -0.82 -0.36
N LEU A 295 15.21 -0.52 0.93
CA LEU A 295 14.22 -1.01 1.89
C LEU A 295 12.99 -0.13 1.82
N GLU A 296 11.83 -0.76 1.74
CA GLU A 296 10.54 -0.07 1.72
C GLU A 296 9.94 0.08 3.12
N ASN A 297 9.28 1.20 3.39
CA ASN A 297 8.45 1.34 4.58
C ASN A 297 7.16 0.52 4.45
N MET A 298 6.76 -0.13 5.54
CA MET A 298 5.67 -1.09 5.51
C MET A 298 4.38 -0.51 6.09
N PRO A 299 3.20 -0.95 5.62
CA PRO A 299 1.95 -0.63 6.26
C PRO A 299 1.81 -1.45 7.55
N PRO A 300 1.03 -0.98 8.54
CA PRO A 300 0.90 -1.66 9.83
C PRO A 300 0.19 -3.01 9.72
N ARG A 301 -0.84 -3.10 8.86
CA ARG A 301 -1.73 -4.25 8.75
C ARG A 301 -1.85 -4.77 7.31
N PRO A 302 -0.78 -5.36 6.75
CA PRO A 302 -0.80 -5.89 5.38
C PRO A 302 -1.74 -7.09 5.25
N TRP A 303 -2.11 -7.40 4.01
CA TRP A 303 -2.90 -8.59 3.67
C TRP A 303 -2.04 -9.66 3.01
N TYR A 304 -1.80 -10.77 3.72
CA TYR A 304 -1.00 -11.92 3.26
C TYR A 304 -1.77 -13.23 3.38
N PHE A 305 -1.63 -14.12 2.40
CA PHE A 305 -2.27 -15.45 2.38
C PHE A 305 -3.78 -15.47 2.70
N GLY A 306 -4.52 -14.42 2.32
CA GLY A 306 -5.96 -14.34 2.57
C GLY A 306 -6.34 -13.89 3.98
N GLY A 307 -5.38 -13.41 4.77
CA GLY A 307 -5.61 -12.85 6.10
C GLY A 307 -4.82 -11.57 6.36
N GLN A 308 -5.23 -10.83 7.38
CA GLN A 308 -4.50 -9.67 7.86
C GLN A 308 -3.37 -10.10 8.79
N TRP A 309 -2.19 -9.54 8.59
CA TRP A 309 -1.02 -9.71 9.45
C TRP A 309 -0.65 -8.35 10.05
N PHE A 310 0.41 -8.31 10.85
CA PHE A 310 0.92 -7.09 11.46
C PHE A 310 2.43 -6.98 11.24
N HIS A 311 2.92 -5.88 10.67
CA HIS A 311 4.37 -5.59 10.64
C HIS A 311 4.80 -5.04 12.00
N ASN A 312 5.94 -5.45 12.54
CA ASN A 312 6.40 -4.97 13.85
C ASN A 312 7.57 -3.98 13.76
N VAL A 313 8.08 -3.74 12.56
CA VAL A 313 9.19 -2.83 12.25
C VAL A 313 8.91 -2.13 10.92
N PHE A 314 9.63 -1.06 10.63
CA PHE A 314 9.48 -0.26 9.40
C PHE A 314 8.10 0.40 9.23
N ILE A 315 7.41 0.63 10.35
CA ILE A 315 6.16 1.40 10.43
C ILE A 315 6.41 2.77 11.06
N ASP A 316 7.35 2.89 12.00
CA ASP A 316 7.66 4.16 12.66
C ASP A 316 8.79 4.91 11.95
N ALA A 317 8.57 6.18 11.64
CA ALA A 317 9.53 6.99 10.90
C ALA A 317 10.85 7.23 11.65
N ARG A 318 10.84 7.30 12.98
CA ARG A 318 12.05 7.57 13.79
C ARG A 318 12.88 6.30 13.97
N GLU A 319 12.20 5.17 14.14
CA GLU A 319 12.82 3.84 14.09
C GLU A 319 13.57 3.67 12.76
N MET A 320 12.88 3.90 11.63
CA MET A 320 13.48 3.79 10.31
C MET A 320 14.63 4.76 10.08
N ALA A 321 14.48 6.03 10.48
CA ALA A 321 15.56 7.02 10.35
C ALA A 321 16.84 6.56 11.07
N THR A 322 16.70 6.05 12.30
CA THR A 322 17.82 5.49 13.07
C THR A 322 18.46 4.31 12.33
N PHE A 323 17.63 3.40 11.81
CA PHE A 323 18.12 2.25 11.04
C PHE A 323 18.89 2.67 9.77
N TYR A 324 18.39 3.65 9.01
CA TYR A 324 19.05 4.13 7.81
C TYR A 324 20.34 4.90 8.11
N GLU A 325 20.41 5.65 9.21
CA GLU A 325 21.65 6.30 9.67
C GLU A 325 22.74 5.28 10.00
N GLU A 326 22.39 4.20 10.68
CA GLU A 326 23.34 3.17 11.10
C GLU A 326 23.82 2.30 9.95
N THR A 327 22.94 1.99 8.99
CA THR A 327 23.25 1.06 7.89
C THR A 327 23.73 1.74 6.62
N GLY A 328 23.42 3.04 6.44
CA GLY A 328 23.66 3.76 5.19
C GLY A 328 22.80 3.26 4.01
N SER A 329 21.76 2.45 4.28
CA SER A 329 20.88 1.88 3.24
C SER A 329 20.02 2.96 2.58
N GLY A 330 19.63 2.73 1.33
CA GLY A 330 18.65 3.56 0.64
C GLY A 330 17.21 3.14 0.97
N MET A 331 16.28 4.09 0.89
CA MET A 331 14.87 3.86 1.12
C MET A 331 14.04 3.95 -0.17
N CYS A 332 13.11 3.01 -0.35
CA CYS A 332 11.90 3.20 -1.15
C CYS A 332 10.83 3.80 -0.23
N LEU A 333 10.39 5.02 -0.52
CA LEU A 333 9.24 5.60 0.16
C LEU A 333 7.98 5.18 -0.57
N ASP A 334 7.21 4.28 0.03
CA ASP A 334 5.82 4.05 -0.36
C ASP A 334 4.91 5.03 0.39
N VAL A 335 4.31 5.94 -0.35
CA VAL A 335 3.42 6.99 0.16
C VAL A 335 2.15 6.41 0.79
N SER A 336 1.59 5.36 0.20
CA SER A 336 0.38 4.70 0.68
C SER A 336 0.66 4.03 2.02
N HIS A 337 1.73 3.25 2.13
CA HIS A 337 2.20 2.65 3.38
C HIS A 337 2.48 3.72 4.44
N ALA A 338 3.19 4.79 4.08
CA ALA A 338 3.51 5.88 5.01
C ALA A 338 2.24 6.52 5.58
N LYS A 339 1.21 6.71 4.75
CA LYS A 339 -0.08 7.26 5.18
C LYS A 339 -0.83 6.29 6.11
N LEU A 340 -0.87 5.01 5.79
CA LEU A 340 -1.49 3.98 6.65
C LEU A 340 -0.77 3.89 8.00
N SER A 341 0.56 3.95 8.00
CA SER A 341 1.39 3.94 9.21
C SER A 341 1.21 5.19 10.06
N ALA A 342 1.18 6.38 9.44
CA ALA A 342 0.91 7.63 10.15
C ALA A 342 -0.49 7.64 10.80
N ASN A 343 -1.50 7.16 10.07
CA ASN A 343 -2.86 7.02 10.59
C ASN A 343 -2.90 6.05 11.79
N PHE A 344 -2.21 4.90 11.71
CA PHE A 344 -2.13 3.92 12.79
C PHE A 344 -1.41 4.44 14.04
N LEU A 345 -0.26 5.09 13.84
CA LEU A 345 0.53 5.70 14.92
C LEU A 345 -0.09 7.00 15.48
N ARG A 346 -1.14 7.51 14.81
CA ARG A 346 -1.82 8.77 15.13
C ARG A 346 -0.84 9.96 15.15
N CYS A 347 0.08 9.99 14.20
CA CYS A 347 1.04 11.07 14.02
C CYS A 347 0.73 11.90 12.76
N ASP A 348 1.37 13.07 12.65
CA ASP A 348 1.24 13.91 11.46
C ASP A 348 1.96 13.27 10.26
N PHE A 349 1.24 13.12 9.16
CA PHE A 349 1.76 12.48 7.95
C PHE A 349 2.91 13.27 7.30
N ASN A 350 2.88 14.59 7.33
CA ASN A 350 3.95 15.41 6.75
C ASN A 350 5.20 15.34 7.62
N GLU A 351 5.07 15.35 8.95
CA GLU A 351 6.19 15.10 9.87
C GLU A 351 6.80 13.72 9.63
N TYR A 352 5.95 12.69 9.51
CA TYR A 352 6.38 11.31 9.21
C TYR A 352 7.24 11.26 7.95
N VAL A 353 6.74 11.80 6.83
CA VAL A 353 7.47 11.81 5.55
C VAL A 353 8.74 12.66 5.66
N HIS A 354 8.65 13.84 6.30
CA HIS A 354 9.78 14.75 6.47
C HIS A 354 10.96 14.10 7.19
N THR A 355 10.70 13.31 8.24
CA THR A 355 11.72 12.54 8.97
C THR A 355 12.50 11.60 8.07
N LEU A 356 11.86 11.04 7.04
CA LEU A 356 12.45 10.02 6.17
C LEU A 356 13.14 10.59 4.92
N LEU A 357 12.82 11.84 4.53
CA LEU A 357 13.35 12.49 3.32
C LEU A 357 14.87 12.30 3.07
N PRO A 358 15.77 12.38 4.08
CA PRO A 358 17.21 12.23 3.84
C PRO A 358 17.61 10.87 3.25
N TYR A 359 16.82 9.83 3.50
CA TYR A 359 17.13 8.43 3.12
C TYR A 359 16.40 7.99 1.85
N VAL A 360 15.37 8.74 1.42
CA VAL A 360 14.59 8.44 0.21
C VAL A 360 15.47 8.48 -1.03
N ARG A 361 15.48 7.38 -1.80
CA ARG A 361 16.16 7.27 -3.11
C ARG A 361 15.19 6.89 -4.23
N TYR A 362 13.96 6.55 -3.85
CA TYR A 362 12.94 6.00 -4.73
C TYR A 362 11.58 6.24 -4.10
N VAL A 363 10.55 6.50 -4.91
CA VAL A 363 9.20 6.80 -4.40
C VAL A 363 8.18 5.95 -5.14
N HIS A 364 7.46 5.12 -4.39
CA HIS A 364 6.18 4.56 -4.81
C HIS A 364 5.07 5.50 -4.36
N VAL A 365 4.19 5.86 -5.30
CA VAL A 365 3.15 6.84 -5.07
C VAL A 365 1.78 6.27 -5.42
N ALA A 366 0.97 6.16 -4.39
CA ALA A 366 -0.45 5.89 -4.47
C ALA A 366 -1.14 6.61 -3.31
N ASP A 367 -2.45 6.78 -3.41
CA ASP A 367 -3.24 7.33 -2.31
C ASP A 367 -3.56 6.21 -1.31
N ALA A 368 -3.95 6.59 -0.10
CA ALA A 368 -4.39 5.66 0.92
C ALA A 368 -5.43 6.27 1.85
N ALA A 369 -6.24 5.42 2.47
CA ALA A 369 -7.28 5.82 3.42
C ALA A 369 -7.35 4.88 4.63
N GLY A 370 -7.59 5.46 5.81
CA GLY A 370 -7.70 4.70 7.06
C GLY A 370 -6.42 3.92 7.39
N THR A 371 -6.57 2.66 7.78
CA THR A 371 -5.44 1.77 8.16
C THR A 371 -5.27 0.56 7.23
N SER A 372 -6.07 0.48 6.16
CA SER A 372 -6.08 -0.67 5.23
C SER A 372 -6.40 -0.34 3.77
N GLY A 373 -6.80 0.90 3.47
CA GLY A 373 -7.12 1.32 2.09
C GLY A 373 -5.84 1.68 1.35
N GLU A 374 -5.06 0.69 0.96
CA GLU A 374 -3.75 0.83 0.30
C GLU A 374 -3.89 0.95 -1.23
N GLY A 375 -2.97 1.66 -1.88
CA GLY A 375 -2.82 1.62 -3.34
C GLY A 375 -3.99 2.26 -4.09
N LEU A 376 -4.70 3.19 -3.46
CA LEU A 376 -5.83 3.90 -4.07
C LEU A 376 -5.35 4.87 -5.15
N GLN A 377 -6.24 5.26 -6.04
CA GLN A 377 -5.94 6.27 -7.06
C GLN A 377 -5.70 7.64 -6.40
N ILE A 378 -4.78 8.42 -6.97
CA ILE A 378 -4.40 9.77 -6.50
C ILE A 378 -5.65 10.65 -6.35
N GLY A 379 -5.93 11.11 -5.14
CA GLY A 379 -7.09 11.97 -4.82
C GLY A 379 -8.38 11.22 -4.49
N GLU A 380 -8.34 9.89 -4.36
CA GLU A 380 -9.49 9.07 -3.93
C GLU A 380 -9.38 8.59 -2.47
N GLY A 381 -8.26 8.87 -1.80
CA GLY A 381 -8.02 8.57 -0.41
C GLY A 381 -7.92 9.83 0.47
N GLU A 382 -7.04 9.77 1.46
CA GLU A 382 -6.88 10.78 2.52
C GLU A 382 -5.51 11.49 2.45
N VAL A 383 -4.68 11.20 1.45
CA VAL A 383 -3.39 11.87 1.29
C VAL A 383 -3.62 13.30 0.78
N ASP A 384 -3.17 14.30 1.55
CA ASP A 384 -3.03 15.67 1.06
C ASP A 384 -1.80 15.76 0.14
N PHE A 385 -2.02 15.50 -1.14
CA PHE A 385 -0.96 15.50 -2.13
C PHE A 385 -0.32 16.87 -2.37
N GLU A 386 -1.02 17.99 -2.14
CA GLU A 386 -0.41 19.31 -2.32
C GLU A 386 0.63 19.58 -1.24
N SER A 387 0.31 19.25 0.01
CA SER A 387 1.27 19.31 1.12
C SER A 387 2.42 18.32 0.94
N LEU A 388 2.11 17.07 0.58
CA LEU A 388 3.12 16.05 0.30
C LEU A 388 4.07 16.47 -0.83
N TRP A 389 3.54 17.01 -1.94
CA TRP A 389 4.34 17.42 -3.08
C TRP A 389 5.32 18.55 -2.73
N ARG A 390 4.98 19.43 -1.78
CA ARG A 390 5.91 20.46 -1.28
C ARG A 390 7.15 19.85 -0.61
N LEU A 391 7.02 18.64 -0.04
CA LEU A 391 8.12 17.86 0.56
C LEU A 391 8.88 17.06 -0.50
N ILE A 392 8.20 16.11 -1.15
CA ILE A 392 8.85 15.11 -2.01
C ILE A 392 9.15 15.63 -3.42
N GLY A 393 8.43 16.64 -3.90
CA GLY A 393 8.62 17.22 -5.23
C GLY A 393 9.96 17.94 -5.41
N ARG A 394 10.73 18.12 -4.33
CA ARG A 394 12.11 18.65 -4.40
C ARG A 394 13.16 17.56 -4.62
N LEU A 395 12.82 16.30 -4.42
CA LEU A 395 13.72 15.18 -4.61
C LEU A 395 14.02 14.98 -6.11
N ASP A 396 15.27 14.62 -6.43
CA ASP A 396 15.68 14.12 -7.75
C ASP A 396 15.76 12.59 -7.70
N VAL A 397 14.59 11.97 -7.56
CA VAL A 397 14.41 10.51 -7.49
C VAL A 397 13.37 10.08 -8.52
N VAL A 398 13.29 8.77 -8.77
CA VAL A 398 12.26 8.20 -9.64
C VAL A 398 10.96 8.04 -8.85
N PHE A 399 9.85 8.44 -9.46
CA PHE A 399 8.49 8.26 -8.95
C PHE A 399 7.79 7.15 -9.74
N ILE A 400 7.25 6.15 -9.04
CA ILE A 400 6.45 5.08 -9.64
C ILE A 400 5.02 5.20 -9.11
N PRO A 401 4.03 5.48 -9.96
CA PRO A 401 2.64 5.32 -9.59
C PRO A 401 2.33 3.85 -9.34
N GLU A 402 2.12 3.45 -8.09
CA GLU A 402 1.81 2.08 -7.71
C GLU A 402 0.31 1.92 -7.41
N ILE A 403 -0.51 2.32 -8.37
CA ILE A 403 -1.96 2.18 -8.24
C ILE A 403 -2.31 0.70 -8.28
N TRP A 404 -3.15 0.26 -7.35
CA TRP A 404 -3.66 -1.11 -7.34
C TRP A 404 -4.27 -1.44 -8.71
N GLN A 405 -3.67 -2.41 -9.39
CA GLN A 405 -4.06 -2.82 -10.74
C GLN A 405 -3.96 -1.74 -11.82
N GLY A 406 -3.14 -0.71 -11.61
CA GLY A 406 -2.94 0.38 -12.56
C GLY A 406 -2.45 -0.08 -13.94
N HIS A 407 -1.78 -1.23 -14.01
CA HIS A 407 -1.28 -1.86 -15.24
C HIS A 407 -2.38 -2.44 -16.12
N LYS A 408 -3.58 -2.69 -15.58
CA LYS A 408 -4.68 -3.23 -16.38
C LYS A 408 -5.07 -2.24 -17.47
N PHE A 409 -5.66 -2.78 -18.53
CA PHE A 409 -6.22 -2.00 -19.63
C PHE A 409 -5.22 -1.08 -20.34
N GLY A 410 -3.95 -1.50 -20.36
CA GLY A 410 -2.88 -0.72 -20.99
C GLY A 410 -2.38 0.43 -20.13
N GLY A 411 -2.51 0.34 -18.81
CA GLY A 411 -1.92 1.34 -17.91
C GLY A 411 -2.82 2.51 -17.52
N GLU A 412 -4.13 2.44 -17.77
CA GLU A 412 -5.02 3.60 -17.54
C GLU A 412 -4.93 4.17 -16.12
N GLY A 413 -4.77 3.30 -15.11
CA GLY A 413 -4.61 3.74 -13.72
C GLY A 413 -3.31 4.50 -13.50
N PHE A 414 -2.21 4.07 -14.12
CA PHE A 414 -0.91 4.76 -14.04
C PHE A 414 -0.95 6.11 -14.76
N LEU A 415 -1.53 6.16 -15.96
CA LEU A 415 -1.64 7.39 -16.75
C LEU A 415 -2.49 8.44 -16.02
N THR A 416 -3.62 8.01 -15.44
CA THR A 416 -4.48 8.86 -14.61
C THR A 416 -3.72 9.39 -13.40
N ALA A 417 -2.96 8.55 -12.71
CA ALA A 417 -2.15 8.96 -11.57
C ALA A 417 -1.12 10.02 -11.94
N LEU A 418 -0.38 9.80 -13.05
CA LEU A 418 0.59 10.78 -13.56
C LEU A 418 -0.06 12.11 -13.92
N GLY A 419 -1.22 12.09 -14.58
CA GLY A 419 -1.99 13.30 -14.91
C GLY A 419 -2.40 14.08 -13.66
N ARG A 420 -2.99 13.40 -12.68
CA ARG A 420 -3.40 14.03 -11.41
C ARG A 420 -2.18 14.59 -10.65
N LEU A 421 -1.07 13.86 -10.59
CA LEU A 421 0.17 14.32 -9.96
C LEU A 421 0.80 15.51 -10.70
N ALA A 422 0.75 15.53 -12.03
CA ALA A 422 1.23 16.66 -12.84
C ALA A 422 0.40 17.93 -12.56
N ASP A 423 -0.93 17.81 -12.48
CA ASP A 423 -1.81 18.92 -12.12
C ASP A 423 -1.53 19.44 -10.71
N ILE A 424 -1.30 18.54 -9.74
CA ILE A 424 -0.89 18.90 -8.38
C ILE A 424 0.44 19.67 -8.40
N ALA A 425 1.43 19.15 -9.13
CA ALA A 425 2.73 19.78 -9.25
C ALA A 425 2.65 21.19 -9.83
N ALA A 426 1.90 21.36 -10.92
CA ALA A 426 1.68 22.66 -11.55
C ALA A 426 1.00 23.67 -10.61
N ARG A 427 0.00 23.24 -9.83
CA ARG A 427 -0.64 24.11 -8.82
C ARG A 427 0.37 24.58 -7.77
N VAL A 428 1.12 23.65 -7.16
CA VAL A 428 2.10 23.97 -6.12
C VAL A 428 3.22 24.89 -6.64
N GLU A 429 3.65 24.73 -7.90
CA GLU A 429 4.66 25.60 -8.52
C GLU A 429 4.12 27.00 -8.84
N SER A 430 2.86 27.10 -9.27
CA SER A 430 2.22 28.39 -9.55
C SER A 430 2.08 29.25 -8.29
N GLU A 431 1.74 28.65 -7.15
CA GLU A 431 1.65 29.34 -5.86
C GLU A 431 2.99 29.88 -5.37
N ARG A 432 4.09 29.13 -5.61
CA ARG A 432 5.45 29.58 -5.28
C ARG A 432 5.92 30.77 -6.12
N SER A 433 5.31 31.01 -7.27
CA SER A 433 5.67 32.13 -8.16
C SER A 433 4.94 33.43 -7.83
N ILE A 434 3.92 33.37 -6.94
CA ILE A 434 3.10 34.51 -6.51
C ILE A 434 3.60 35.11 -5.18
N VAL A 435 4.42 34.37 -4.43
CA VAL A 435 5.10 34.78 -3.18
C VAL A 435 6.53 35.18 -3.47
#